data_AF-A0A7S1UUS7-F1
#
_entry.id   AF-A0A7S1UUS7-F1
#
_cell.length_a   1.000
_cell.length_b   1.000
_cell.length_c   1.000
_cell.angle_alpha   90.00
_cell.angle_beta   90.00
_cell.angle_gamma   90.00
#
_symmetry.space_group_name_H-M   'P 1'
#
loop_
_entity.id
_entity.type
_entity.pdbx_description
1 polymer ?
#
loop_
_entity_poly.entity_id
_entity_poly.type
_entity_poly.pdbx_seq_one_letter_code
_entity_poly.pdbx_strand_id
1 'polypeptide(L)'
;VKPDMMQLLDVMLRYGGSGARGPGLYGEGTSGNNLMSKMTKNILTSVQGVSNVYSQHIPVVMDTIQQVMRGKLRTDAYPFISGSSNGNGPDTIPNEVLIYMVGGVTYEEATKISEFNEANAGRMRIILGGSTVHNSTSFLEELKALP
;
A
#
# COMPACT_ATOMS: atom_id res chain seq x y z
N VAL A 1 -0.33 -26.34 19.85
CA VAL A 1 -0.48 -25.72 18.51
C VAL A 1 -0.09 -26.77 17.48
N LYS A 2 -0.82 -26.93 16.37
CA LYS A 2 -0.47 -27.92 15.33
C LYS A 2 0.91 -27.54 14.72
N PRO A 3 1.82 -28.50 14.48
CA PRO A 3 3.16 -28.21 13.95
C PRO A 3 3.15 -27.35 12.68
N ASP A 4 2.21 -27.61 11.78
CA ASP A 4 2.02 -26.88 10.52
C ASP A 4 1.76 -25.38 10.70
N MET A 5 1.11 -24.98 11.79
CA MET A 5 0.81 -23.56 12.07
C MET A 5 2.06 -22.80 12.54
N MET A 6 2.99 -23.47 13.22
CA MET A 6 4.24 -22.83 13.64
C MET A 6 5.18 -22.63 12.45
N GLN A 7 5.24 -23.61 11.53
CA GLN A 7 5.99 -23.45 10.28
C GLN A 7 5.44 -22.32 9.42
N LEU A 8 4.11 -22.19 9.32
CA LEU A 8 3.49 -21.09 8.59
C LEU A 8 3.85 -19.72 9.19
N LEU A 9 3.91 -19.61 10.53
CA LEU A 9 4.31 -18.38 11.19
C LEU A 9 5.76 -17.99 10.83
N ASP A 10 6.68 -18.95 10.85
CA ASP A 10 8.07 -18.72 10.47
C ASP A 10 8.20 -18.27 9.01
N VAL A 11 7.43 -18.89 8.10
CA VAL A 11 7.36 -18.50 6.70
C VAL A 11 6.79 -17.09 6.52
N MET A 12 5.72 -16.74 7.25
CA MET A 12 5.14 -15.39 7.23
C MET A 12 6.14 -14.34 7.71
N LEU A 13 6.87 -14.62 8.79
CA LEU A 13 7.90 -13.71 9.31
C LEU A 13 9.10 -13.59 8.36
N ARG A 14 9.49 -14.68 7.70
CA ARG A 14 10.55 -14.66 6.68
C ARG A 14 10.12 -13.88 5.43
N TYR A 15 8.86 -14.01 5.02
CA TYR A 15 8.32 -13.34 3.84
C TYR A 15 8.10 -11.84 4.07
N GLY A 16 7.44 -11.46 5.18
CA GLY A 16 6.95 -10.09 5.41
C GLY A 16 7.31 -9.49 6.77
N GLY A 17 8.16 -10.15 7.56
CA GLY A 17 8.61 -9.65 8.85
C GLY A 17 9.47 -8.39 8.74
N SER A 18 9.77 -7.78 9.89
CA SER A 18 10.50 -6.50 9.97
C SER A 18 11.88 -6.51 9.30
N GLY A 19 12.56 -7.67 9.27
CA GLY A 19 13.85 -7.83 8.61
C GLY A 19 13.78 -8.06 7.09
N ALA A 20 12.62 -8.47 6.57
CA ALA A 20 12.41 -8.71 5.14
C ALA A 20 11.76 -7.52 4.44
N ARG A 21 10.92 -6.76 5.14
CA ARG A 21 10.23 -5.59 4.59
C ARG A 21 11.19 -4.42 4.36
N GLY A 22 10.92 -3.64 3.32
CA GLY A 22 11.63 -2.40 3.05
C GLY A 22 11.47 -1.37 4.19
N PRO A 23 12.48 -0.54 4.46
CA PRO A 23 12.43 0.47 5.51
C PRO A 23 11.29 1.48 5.26
N GLY A 24 10.64 1.94 6.32
CA GLY A 24 9.61 2.98 6.23
C GLY A 24 8.19 2.51 5.88
N LEU A 25 7.97 1.23 5.51
CA LEU A 25 6.64 0.71 5.10
C LEU A 25 5.54 0.92 6.17
N TYR A 26 5.90 0.90 7.46
CA TYR A 26 4.99 1.16 8.59
C TYR A 26 5.40 2.37 9.46
N GLY A 27 6.37 3.16 8.98
CA GLY A 27 6.89 4.33 9.70
C GLY A 27 8.02 4.05 10.69
N GLU A 28 8.64 2.86 10.66
CA GLU A 28 9.95 2.64 11.28
C GLU A 28 11.01 3.37 10.44
N GLY A 29 11.42 4.56 10.91
CA GLY A 29 12.52 5.33 10.31
C GLY A 29 12.32 6.84 10.15
N THR A 30 11.16 7.43 10.46
CA THR A 30 10.98 8.89 10.34
C THR A 30 10.02 9.43 11.40
N SER A 31 10.59 9.78 12.56
CA SER A 31 9.90 10.07 13.82
C SER A 31 9.19 11.44 13.90
N GLY A 32 9.28 12.30 12.87
CA GLY A 32 8.71 13.67 12.93
C GLY A 32 7.33 13.84 12.29
N ASN A 33 7.19 13.50 11.01
CA ASN A 33 5.98 13.83 10.22
C ASN A 33 4.88 12.76 10.25
N ASN A 34 5.22 11.52 10.60
CA ASN A 34 4.26 10.41 10.56
C ASN A 34 3.33 10.34 11.76
N LEU A 35 3.66 10.97 12.89
CA LEU A 35 2.80 10.96 14.07
C LEU A 35 1.62 11.91 13.89
N MET A 36 1.87 13.11 13.35
CA MET A 36 0.82 14.08 13.00
C MET A 36 -0.07 13.52 11.89
N SER A 37 0.49 12.92 10.84
CA SER A 37 -0.30 12.34 9.74
C SER A 37 -1.12 11.13 10.17
N LYS A 38 -0.59 10.24 11.03
CA LYS A 38 -1.35 9.14 11.64
C LYS A 38 -2.47 9.69 12.54
N MET A 39 -2.22 10.74 13.31
CA MET A 39 -3.23 11.39 14.16
C MET A 39 -4.33 12.07 13.32
N THR A 40 -3.98 12.76 12.23
CA THR A 40 -4.97 13.34 11.31
C THR A 40 -5.73 12.26 10.54
N LYS A 41 -5.09 11.15 10.16
CA LYS A 41 -5.74 10.00 9.49
C LYS A 41 -6.78 9.35 10.41
N ASN A 42 -6.42 9.16 11.69
CA ASN A 42 -7.33 8.63 12.71
C ASN A 42 -8.50 9.59 13.02
N ILE A 43 -8.25 10.90 13.00
CA ILE A 43 -9.31 11.92 13.19
C ILE A 43 -10.21 12.00 11.95
N LEU A 44 -9.67 11.95 10.73
CA LEU A 44 -10.44 11.96 9.49
C LEU A 44 -11.31 10.70 9.37
N THR A 45 -10.79 9.52 9.72
CA THR A 45 -11.60 8.29 9.80
C THR A 45 -12.66 8.35 10.90
N SER A 46 -12.40 9.07 11.99
CA SER A 46 -13.38 9.27 13.07
C SER A 46 -14.47 10.29 12.71
N VAL A 47 -14.15 11.30 11.90
CA VAL A 47 -15.07 12.41 11.54
C VAL A 47 -15.88 12.09 10.27
N GLN A 48 -15.36 11.26 9.36
CA GLN A 48 -16.10 10.78 8.18
C GLN A 48 -17.13 9.68 8.49
N GLY A 49 -17.38 9.36 9.76
CA GLY A 49 -18.46 8.45 10.15
C GLY A 49 -18.22 7.01 9.73
N VAL A 50 -17.03 6.47 10.02
CA VAL A 50 -16.80 5.02 9.91
C VAL A 50 -17.56 4.35 11.05
N SER A 51 -18.85 4.05 10.82
CA SER A 51 -19.76 3.38 11.75
C SER A 51 -19.37 1.93 12.05
N ASN A 52 -18.30 1.43 11.41
CA ASN A 52 -17.90 0.04 11.47
C ASN A 52 -16.48 -0.13 12.06
N VAL A 53 -16.39 -0.76 13.22
CA VAL A 53 -15.13 -1.11 13.91
C VAL A 53 -14.22 -2.00 13.04
N TYR A 54 -14.79 -2.73 12.07
CA TYR A 54 -14.06 -3.67 11.21
C TYR A 54 -13.30 -3.03 10.04
N SER A 55 -13.50 -1.74 9.71
CA SER A 55 -12.85 -1.06 8.58
C SER A 55 -11.83 0.00 8.99
N GLN A 56 -11.18 -0.18 10.15
CA GLN A 56 -10.11 0.70 10.62
C GLN A 56 -8.81 0.54 9.81
N HIS A 57 -8.58 -0.63 9.20
CA HIS A 57 -7.42 -0.86 8.36
C HIS A 57 -7.55 -0.06 7.05
N ILE A 58 -6.44 0.56 6.66
CA ILE A 58 -6.30 1.24 5.37
C ILE A 58 -5.09 0.60 4.68
N PRO A 59 -5.25 0.05 3.47
CA PRO A 59 -4.15 -0.53 2.71
C PRO A 59 -3.01 0.47 2.53
N VAL A 60 -1.77 -0.01 2.69
CA VAL A 60 -0.55 0.82 2.64
C VAL A 60 -0.42 1.57 1.31
N VAL A 61 -0.88 0.97 0.21
CA VAL A 61 -0.88 1.59 -1.13
C VAL A 61 -1.60 2.95 -1.15
N MET A 62 -2.60 3.16 -0.29
CA MET A 62 -3.32 4.43 -0.20
C MET A 62 -2.42 5.59 0.27
N ASP A 63 -1.44 5.32 1.14
CA ASP A 63 -0.48 6.35 1.55
C ASP A 63 0.43 6.75 0.38
N THR A 64 0.87 5.76 -0.40
CA THR A 64 1.70 5.97 -1.60
C THR A 64 0.93 6.80 -2.64
N ILE A 65 -0.34 6.47 -2.90
CA ILE A 65 -1.21 7.23 -3.80
C ILE A 65 -1.35 8.69 -3.33
N GLN A 66 -1.51 8.92 -2.02
CA GLN A 66 -1.59 10.28 -1.47
C GLN A 66 -0.28 11.07 -1.65
N GLN A 67 0.87 10.42 -1.56
CA GLN A 67 2.17 11.06 -1.82
C GLN A 67 2.31 11.44 -3.30
N VAL A 68 1.88 10.56 -4.23
CA VAL A 68 1.84 10.84 -5.68
C VAL A 68 0.92 12.02 -6.00
N MET A 69 -0.29 12.03 -5.45
CA MET A 69 -1.28 13.10 -5.65
C MET A 69 -0.79 14.47 -5.15
N ARG A 70 0.15 14.49 -4.21
CA ARG A 70 0.77 15.70 -3.67
C ARG A 70 2.07 16.10 -4.39
N GLY A 71 2.55 15.29 -5.34
CA GLY A 71 3.87 15.48 -5.95
C GLY A 71 4.99 15.40 -4.91
N LYS A 72 4.87 14.51 -3.92
CA LYS A 72 5.84 14.36 -2.82
C LYS A 72 6.26 12.91 -2.63
N LEU A 73 6.22 12.12 -3.70
CA LEU A 73 6.67 10.74 -3.64
C LEU A 73 8.18 10.73 -3.42
N ARG A 74 8.59 10.02 -2.37
CA ARG A 74 9.98 9.86 -1.96
C ARG A 74 10.82 9.16 -3.03
N THR A 75 11.75 9.88 -3.66
CA THR A 75 12.63 9.34 -4.71
C THR A 75 13.66 8.34 -4.20
N ASP A 76 13.98 8.38 -2.91
CA ASP A 76 14.86 7.41 -2.27
C ASP A 76 14.21 6.03 -2.14
N ALA A 77 12.90 5.99 -1.90
CA ALA A 77 12.11 4.75 -1.83
C ALA A 77 11.54 4.34 -3.20
N TYR A 78 11.22 5.31 -4.06
CA TYR A 78 10.60 5.11 -5.37
C TYR A 78 11.41 5.82 -6.47
N PRO A 79 12.57 5.27 -6.87
CA PRO A 79 13.43 5.88 -7.86
C PRO A 79 12.83 5.80 -9.27
N PHE A 80 13.14 6.80 -10.10
CA PHE A 80 12.81 6.78 -11.51
C PHE A 80 13.79 5.90 -12.30
N ILE A 81 13.27 5.23 -13.33
CA ILE A 81 14.12 4.53 -14.29
C ILE A 81 14.88 5.57 -15.11
N SER A 82 16.19 5.36 -15.27
CA SER A 82 17.07 6.25 -16.05
C SER A 82 16.55 6.41 -17.48
N GLY A 83 16.41 7.65 -17.94
CA GLY A 83 15.89 7.96 -19.28
C GLY A 83 14.36 7.99 -19.40
N SER A 84 13.61 7.69 -18.34
CA SER A 84 12.13 7.75 -18.34
C SER A 84 11.57 9.14 -18.02
N SER A 85 12.39 10.06 -17.50
CA SER A 85 11.95 11.42 -17.16
C SER A 85 11.99 12.29 -18.41
N ASN A 86 10.91 12.28 -19.20
CA ASN A 86 10.69 13.23 -20.30
C ASN A 86 10.45 14.66 -19.76
N GLY A 87 11.30 15.16 -18.85
CA GLY A 87 11.11 16.41 -18.12
C GLY A 87 10.16 16.32 -16.91
N ASN A 88 9.51 15.18 -16.68
CA ASN A 88 8.66 14.95 -15.52
C ASN A 88 9.51 14.52 -14.32
N GLY A 89 9.53 15.35 -13.28
CA GLY A 89 10.23 15.09 -12.03
C GLY A 89 9.33 14.44 -10.96
N PRO A 90 9.86 14.17 -9.77
CA PRO A 90 9.08 13.64 -8.63
C PRO A 90 7.90 14.53 -8.21
N ASP A 91 8.00 15.82 -8.49
CA ASP A 91 6.98 16.81 -8.14
C ASP A 91 5.86 16.91 -9.19
N THR A 92 6.03 16.27 -10.34
CA THR A 92 5.02 16.23 -11.40
C THR A 92 3.88 15.31 -10.98
N ILE A 93 2.67 15.86 -10.89
CA ILE A 93 1.47 15.09 -10.56
C ILE A 93 0.90 14.46 -11.84
N PRO A 94 0.86 13.13 -11.96
CA PRO A 94 0.31 12.46 -13.13
C PRO A 94 -1.22 12.46 -13.13
N ASN A 95 -1.83 12.48 -14.32
CA ASN A 95 -3.29 12.34 -14.46
C ASN A 95 -3.76 10.88 -14.42
N GLU A 96 -2.86 9.94 -14.73
CA GLU A 96 -3.11 8.49 -14.64
C GLU A 96 -1.89 7.79 -14.05
N VAL A 97 -2.13 6.87 -13.10
CA VAL A 97 -1.09 6.09 -12.42
C VAL A 97 -1.44 4.61 -12.53
N LEU A 98 -0.51 3.82 -13.04
CA LEU A 98 -0.62 2.36 -13.04
C LEU A 98 0.19 1.81 -11.87
N ILE A 99 -0.48 1.03 -11.01
CA ILE A 99 0.14 0.32 -9.89
C ILE A 99 0.09 -1.17 -10.21
N TYR A 100 1.26 -1.81 -10.26
CA TYR A 100 1.36 -3.26 -10.43
C TYR A 100 1.94 -3.90 -9.17
N MET A 101 1.12 -4.67 -8.45
CA MET A 101 1.54 -5.38 -7.24
C MET A 101 2.10 -6.76 -7.59
N VAL A 102 3.41 -6.92 -7.38
CA VAL A 102 4.09 -8.21 -7.49
C VAL A 102 3.71 -9.07 -6.27
N GLY A 103 3.29 -10.32 -6.49
CA GLY A 103 2.72 -11.16 -5.43
C GLY A 103 1.21 -10.98 -5.25
N GLY A 104 0.58 -10.17 -6.11
CA GLY A 104 -0.86 -10.06 -6.22
C GLY A 104 -1.49 -8.89 -5.47
N VAL A 105 -2.80 -8.76 -5.65
CA VAL A 105 -3.65 -7.69 -5.12
C VAL A 105 -4.80 -8.27 -4.33
N THR A 106 -5.44 -7.45 -3.50
CA THR A 106 -6.64 -7.81 -2.75
C THR A 106 -7.86 -7.01 -3.21
N TYR A 107 -9.06 -7.52 -2.95
CA TYR A 107 -10.29 -6.76 -3.18
C TYR A 107 -10.40 -5.53 -2.25
N GLU A 108 -9.76 -5.56 -1.07
CA GLU A 108 -9.71 -4.40 -0.19
C GLU A 108 -8.98 -3.22 -0.86
N GLU A 109 -7.81 -3.47 -1.45
CA GLU A 109 -7.04 -2.47 -2.19
C GLU A 109 -7.82 -1.95 -3.39
N ALA A 110 -8.42 -2.86 -4.18
CA ALA A 110 -9.24 -2.50 -5.33
C ALA A 110 -10.42 -1.60 -4.93
N THR A 111 -11.09 -1.91 -3.81
CA THR A 111 -12.22 -1.12 -3.30
C THR A 111 -11.78 0.29 -2.91
N LYS A 112 -10.68 0.41 -2.16
CA LYS A 112 -10.15 1.72 -1.74
C LYS A 112 -9.65 2.56 -2.92
N ILE A 113 -9.12 1.92 -3.95
CA ILE A 113 -8.74 2.59 -5.19
C ILE A 113 -9.96 3.04 -6.00
N SER A 114 -11.03 2.24 -6.05
CA SER A 114 -12.29 2.63 -6.68
C SER A 114 -12.90 3.86 -6.00
N GLU A 115 -13.00 3.84 -4.66
CA GLU A 115 -13.45 5.00 -3.86
C GLU A 115 -12.59 6.24 -4.13
N PHE A 116 -11.27 6.08 -4.21
CA PHE A 116 -10.36 7.18 -4.54
C PHE A 116 -10.61 7.74 -5.94
N ASN A 117 -10.77 6.87 -6.94
CA ASN A 117 -11.02 7.28 -8.33
C ASN A 117 -12.33 8.05 -8.47
N GLU A 118 -13.40 7.61 -7.80
CA GLU A 118 -14.67 8.31 -7.77
C GLU A 118 -14.54 9.69 -7.12
N ALA A 119 -13.85 9.78 -5.97
CA ALA A 119 -13.63 11.03 -5.26
C ALA A 119 -12.70 12.02 -5.99
N ASN A 120 -11.86 11.54 -6.92
CA ASN A 120 -10.87 12.35 -7.65
C ASN A 120 -11.09 12.32 -9.18
N ALA A 121 -12.32 12.07 -9.62
CA ALA A 121 -12.70 12.03 -11.02
C ALA A 121 -12.28 13.33 -11.75
N GLY A 122 -11.63 13.17 -12.91
CA GLY A 122 -11.13 14.30 -13.71
C GLY A 122 -9.81 14.90 -13.24
N ARG A 123 -9.27 14.49 -12.08
CA ARG A 123 -7.96 14.92 -11.57
C ARG A 123 -6.89 13.86 -11.71
N MET A 124 -7.13 12.68 -11.16
CA MET A 124 -6.18 11.57 -11.17
C MET A 124 -6.93 10.25 -11.19
N ARG A 125 -6.52 9.34 -12.07
CA ARG A 125 -7.04 7.97 -12.14
C ARG A 125 -5.95 6.97 -11.77
N ILE A 126 -6.28 6.04 -10.90
CA ILE A 126 -5.42 4.93 -10.51
C ILE A 126 -5.93 3.65 -11.18
N ILE A 127 -5.04 2.92 -11.82
CA ILE A 127 -5.29 1.59 -12.36
C ILE A 127 -4.47 0.60 -11.53
N LEU A 128 -5.16 -0.32 -10.84
CA LEU A 128 -4.53 -1.39 -10.06
C LEU A 128 -4.45 -2.67 -10.89
N GLY A 129 -3.27 -3.28 -10.91
CA GLY A 129 -3.04 -4.62 -11.42
C GLY A 129 -2.13 -5.41 -10.49
N GLY A 130 -2.07 -6.71 -10.69
CA GLY A 130 -1.15 -7.59 -9.99
C GLY A 130 -1.08 -8.96 -10.66
N SER A 131 -0.20 -9.82 -10.16
CA SER A 131 -0.02 -11.17 -10.69
C SER A 131 -1.22 -12.09 -10.44
N THR A 132 -1.95 -11.88 -9.34
CA THR A 132 -3.13 -12.65 -8.92
C THR A 132 -4.00 -11.80 -8.01
N VAL A 133 -5.30 -12.11 -7.90
CA VAL A 133 -6.17 -11.50 -6.87
C VAL A 133 -6.30 -12.48 -5.72
N HIS A 134 -5.75 -12.13 -4.56
CA HIS A 134 -5.74 -12.97 -3.38
C HIS A 134 -6.90 -12.67 -2.44
N ASN A 135 -7.45 -13.75 -1.89
CA ASN A 135 -8.05 -13.78 -0.56
C ASN A 135 -7.06 -14.39 0.45
N SER A 136 -7.39 -14.33 1.74
CA SER A 136 -6.52 -14.85 2.80
C SER A 136 -6.14 -16.33 2.60
N THR A 137 -7.07 -17.17 2.13
CA THR A 137 -6.79 -18.59 1.90
C THR A 137 -5.74 -18.77 0.81
N SER A 138 -5.95 -18.16 -0.37
CA SER A 138 -5.02 -18.26 -1.49
C SER A 138 -3.64 -17.68 -1.18
N PHE A 139 -3.58 -16.60 -0.40
CA PHE A 139 -2.31 -16.01 0.03
C PHE A 139 -1.56 -16.93 1.01
N LEU A 140 -2.25 -17.51 1.99
CA LEU A 140 -1.63 -18.46 2.92
C LEU A 140 -1.19 -19.76 2.22
N GLU A 141 -1.90 -20.19 1.17
CA GLU A 141 -1.48 -21.34 0.34
C GLU A 141 -0.22 -21.03 -0.47
N GLU A 142 -0.14 -19.84 -1.08
CA GLU A 142 1.08 -19.39 -1.77
C GLU A 142 2.27 -19.32 -0.82
N LEU A 143 2.08 -18.77 0.38
CA LEU A 143 3.13 -18.72 1.39
C LEU A 143 3.62 -20.12 1.78
N LYS A 144 2.72 -21.09 1.95
CA LYS A 144 3.12 -22.48 2.25
C LYS A 144 3.93 -23.14 1.14
N ALA A 145 3.79 -22.66 -0.10
CA ALA A 145 4.54 -23.18 -1.24
C ALA A 145 5.93 -22.53 -1.38
N LEU A 146 6.26 -21.52 -0.57
CA LEU A 146 7.58 -20.89 -0.57
C LEU A 146 8.64 -21.84 0.05
N PRO A 147 9.86 -21.86 -0.52
CA PRO A 147 10.95 -22.74 -0.08
C PRO A 147 11.65 -22.32 1.22
#